data_AF-A0A2V8V7J5-F1
#
_entry.id   AF-A0A2V8V7J5-F1
#
_cell.length_a   1.000
_cell.length_b   1.000
_cell.length_c   1.000
_cell.angle_alpha   90.00
_cell.angle_beta   90.00
_cell.angle_gamma   90.00
#
_symmetry.space_group_name_H-M   'P 1'
#
loop_
_entity.id
_entity.type
_entity.pdbx_description
1 polymer ?
#
loop_
_entity_poly.entity_id
_entity_poly.type
_entity_poly.pdbx_seq_one_letter_code
_entity_poly.pdbx_strand_id
1 'polypeptide(L)'
;MTAHEDFSRLDQQQGSSDRSFGLVFALFFLMLALWPAFHHRSPRWWALAVSAVFLLLALARPSVLGPLNRVWTWLARVLNKIVNPVVTAALFYLVFTPVGLLMRLTGGDSLRLRFSPDAKTYWIEKQPPGPPPETMARQF
;
A
#
# COMPACT_ATOMS: atom_id res chain seq x y z
N MET A 1 -14.70 -3.11 -29.96
CA MET A 1 -14.57 -4.32 -29.12
C MET A 1 -14.40 -3.86 -27.68
N THR A 2 -15.51 -3.70 -26.95
CA THR A 2 -15.52 -3.39 -25.51
C THR A 2 -15.28 -4.69 -24.76
N ALA A 3 -14.10 -4.84 -24.14
CA ALA A 3 -13.89 -5.89 -23.16
C ALA A 3 -14.87 -5.66 -21.99
N HIS A 4 -15.50 -6.72 -21.49
CA HIS A 4 -16.47 -6.65 -20.38
C HIS A 4 -15.79 -6.20 -19.06
N GLU A 5 -14.47 -6.30 -18.99
CA GLU A 5 -13.65 -5.90 -17.85
C GLU A 5 -12.85 -4.65 -18.19
N ASP A 6 -13.33 -3.50 -17.71
CA ASP A 6 -12.66 -2.22 -17.87
C ASP A 6 -11.64 -2.01 -16.73
N PHE A 7 -10.44 -2.56 -16.92
CA PHE A 7 -9.32 -2.43 -15.96
C PHE A 7 -8.81 -0.99 -15.80
N SER A 8 -9.26 -0.04 -16.63
CA SER A 8 -8.84 1.36 -16.55
C SER A 8 -9.36 2.10 -15.31
N ARG A 9 -10.42 1.58 -14.66
CA ARG A 9 -11.02 2.19 -13.46
C ARG A 9 -10.22 1.96 -12.17
N LEU A 10 -9.43 0.89 -12.11
CA LEU A 10 -8.70 0.52 -10.89
C LEU A 10 -7.51 1.43 -10.61
N ASP A 11 -7.01 2.13 -11.64
CA ASP A 11 -5.75 2.89 -11.57
C ASP A 11 -5.92 4.41 -11.62
N GLN A 12 -7.15 4.91 -11.43
CA GLN A 12 -7.39 6.34 -11.24
C GLN A 12 -6.94 6.78 -9.83
N GLN A 13 -5.63 6.78 -9.59
CA GLN A 13 -5.04 7.52 -8.48
C GLN A 13 -5.28 9.01 -8.71
N GLN A 14 -6.32 9.54 -8.07
CA GLN A 14 -6.59 10.96 -8.02
C GLN A 14 -5.37 11.66 -7.39
N GLY A 15 -4.67 12.47 -8.18
CA GLY A 15 -3.45 13.14 -7.74
C GLY A 15 -3.69 13.97 -6.47
N SER A 16 -2.67 14.05 -5.61
CA SER A 16 -2.70 14.87 -4.39
C SER A 16 -3.16 16.30 -4.70
N SER A 17 -4.25 16.75 -4.08
CA SER A 17 -4.73 18.13 -4.22
C SER A 17 -3.73 19.09 -3.57
N ASP A 18 -3.40 20.18 -4.25
CA ASP A 18 -2.47 21.21 -3.74
C ASP A 18 -2.90 21.77 -2.36
N ARG A 19 -4.22 21.82 -2.11
CA ARG A 19 -4.79 22.20 -0.82
C ARG A 19 -4.45 21.19 0.28
N SER A 20 -4.64 19.90 0.00
CA SER A 20 -4.34 18.82 0.94
C SER A 20 -2.85 18.79 1.29
N PHE A 21 -1.98 19.00 0.29
CA PHE A 21 -0.54 19.13 0.51
C PHE A 21 -0.23 20.27 1.49
N GLY A 22 -0.75 21.47 1.24
CA GLY A 22 -0.54 22.62 2.12
C GLY A 22 -1.06 22.41 3.56
N LEU A 23 -2.22 21.77 3.72
CA LEU A 23 -2.80 21.46 5.03
C LEU A 23 -1.97 20.43 5.83
N VAL A 24 -1.49 19.37 5.17
CA VAL A 24 -0.64 18.36 5.81
C VAL A 24 0.67 18.98 6.31
N PHE A 25 1.30 19.83 5.50
CA PHE A 25 2.53 20.53 5.90
C PHE A 25 2.26 21.56 7.01
N ALA A 26 1.16 22.31 6.95
CA ALA A 26 0.76 23.21 8.02
C ALA A 26 0.58 22.47 9.35
N LEU A 27 -0.11 21.33 9.34
CA LEU A 27 -0.31 20.49 10.53
C LEU A 27 1.01 19.91 11.04
N PHE A 28 1.87 19.42 10.15
CA PHE A 28 3.20 18.90 10.51
C PHE A 28 4.05 19.96 11.21
N PHE A 29 4.15 21.17 10.65
CA PHE A 29 4.91 22.26 11.26
C PHE A 29 4.25 22.77 12.56
N LEU A 30 2.92 22.73 12.67
CA LEU A 30 2.21 23.06 13.91
C LEU A 30 2.57 22.07 15.02
N MET A 31 2.53 20.76 14.73
CA MET A 31 2.96 19.73 15.68
C MET A 31 4.42 19.92 16.07
N LEU A 32 5.30 20.22 15.12
CA LEU A 32 6.72 20.47 15.38
C LEU A 32 6.95 21.73 16.23
N ALA A 33 6.13 22.76 16.06
CA ALA A 33 6.18 24.00 16.82
C ALA A 33 5.74 23.80 18.28
N LEU A 34 4.71 22.98 18.49
CA LEU A 34 4.10 22.71 19.79
C LEU A 34 4.74 21.54 20.55
N TRP A 35 5.47 20.64 19.87
CA TRP A 35 6.16 19.50 20.49
C TRP A 35 7.03 19.88 21.72
N PRO A 36 7.83 20.97 21.68
CA PRO A 36 8.63 21.39 22.83
C PRO A 36 7.80 21.97 23.98
N ALA A 37 6.59 22.50 23.69
CA ALA A 37 5.71 23.10 24.69
C ALA A 37 5.21 22.04 25.69
N PHE A 38 5.01 20.79 25.23
CA PHE A 38 4.68 19.66 26.11
C PHE A 38 5.79 19.33 27.11
N HIS A 39 7.04 19.72 26.82
CA HIS A 39 8.21 19.49 27.67
C HIS A 39 8.63 20.75 28.45
N HIS A 40 7.71 21.71 28.65
CA HIS A 40 7.95 22.98 29.34
C HIS A 40 9.07 23.84 28.71
N ARG A 41 9.36 23.63 27.42
CA ARG A 41 10.29 24.46 26.64
C ARG A 41 9.53 25.44 25.76
N SER A 42 10.19 26.55 25.43
CA SER A 42 9.63 27.56 24.54
C SER A 42 9.22 26.94 23.19
N PRO A 43 8.01 27.24 22.69
CA PRO A 43 7.61 26.83 21.35
C PRO A 43 8.61 27.30 20.31
N ARG A 44 8.78 26.53 19.24
CA ARG A 44 9.62 26.95 18.11
C ARG A 44 8.85 27.98 17.29
N TRP A 45 8.98 29.26 17.64
CA TRP A 45 8.30 30.37 16.96
C TRP A 45 8.52 30.38 15.44
N TRP A 46 9.71 29.98 14.97
CA TRP A 46 9.97 29.84 13.54
C TRP A 46 9.09 28.77 12.87
N ALA A 47 8.88 27.63 13.52
CA ALA A 47 8.05 26.55 12.98
C ALA A 47 6.56 26.94 12.99
N LEU A 48 6.14 27.73 13.98
CA LEU A 48 4.79 28.29 14.05
C LEU A 48 4.55 29.30 12.91
N ALA A 49 5.51 30.18 12.63
CA ALA A 49 5.44 31.10 11.51
C ALA A 49 5.35 30.36 10.16
N VAL A 50 6.17 29.32 9.96
CA VAL A 50 6.12 28.48 8.75
C VAL A 50 4.77 27.77 8.62
N SER A 51 4.23 27.21 9.71
CA SER A 51 2.89 26.59 9.72
C SER A 51 1.80 27.58 9.29
N ALA A 52 1.80 28.80 9.84
CA ALA A 52 0.84 29.84 9.49
C ALA A 52 0.93 30.25 8.01
N VAL A 53 2.14 30.38 7.46
CA VAL A 53 2.36 30.67 6.03
C VAL A 53 1.79 29.55 5.15
N PHE A 54 2.08 28.29 5.47
CA PHE A 54 1.55 27.14 4.72
C PHE A 54 0.03 27.08 4.78
N LEU A 55 -0.57 27.33 5.94
CA LEU A 55 -2.02 27.35 6.12
C LEU A 55 -2.68 28.47 5.29
N LEU A 56 -2.13 29.69 5.36
CA LEU A 56 -2.62 30.83 4.59
C LEU A 56 -2.51 30.59 3.08
N LEU A 57 -1.39 30.05 2.61
CA LEU A 57 -1.20 29.73 1.20
C LEU A 57 -2.15 28.60 0.74
N ALA A 58 -2.37 27.59 1.57
CA ALA A 58 -3.30 26.50 1.26
C ALA A 58 -4.75 26.98 1.11
N LEU A 59 -5.19 27.95 1.92
CA LEU A 59 -6.55 28.51 1.87
C LEU A 59 -6.71 29.58 0.79
N ALA A 60 -5.76 30.52 0.69
CA ALA A 60 -5.90 31.69 -0.19
C ALA A 60 -5.54 31.37 -1.65
N ARG A 61 -4.39 30.70 -1.89
CA ARG A 61 -3.87 30.42 -3.23
C ARG A 61 -3.08 29.10 -3.26
N PRO A 62 -3.78 27.95 -3.25
CA PRO A 62 -3.13 26.64 -3.25
C PRO A 62 -2.28 26.37 -4.50
N SER A 63 -2.58 27.04 -5.62
CA SER A 63 -1.82 26.93 -6.87
C SER A 63 -0.35 27.35 -6.76
N VAL A 64 0.02 28.16 -5.76
CA VAL A 64 1.43 28.48 -5.46
C VAL A 64 2.18 27.25 -4.91
N LEU A 65 1.49 26.36 -4.20
CA LEU A 65 2.05 25.10 -3.71
C LEU A 65 2.08 24.00 -4.77
N GLY A 66 1.43 24.20 -5.93
CA GLY A 66 1.37 23.25 -7.04
C GLY A 66 2.72 22.69 -7.52
N PRO A 67 3.74 23.51 -7.84
CA PRO A 67 5.05 22.99 -8.26
C PRO A 67 5.72 22.16 -7.15
N LEU A 68 5.59 22.59 -5.89
CA LEU A 68 6.15 21.88 -4.75
C LEU A 68 5.45 20.54 -4.51
N ASN A 69 4.11 20.52 -4.57
CA ASN A 69 3.30 19.30 -4.47
C ASN A 69 3.66 18.31 -5.60
N ARG A 70 3.91 18.79 -6.82
CA ARG A 70 4.31 17.94 -7.95
C ARG A 70 5.67 17.30 -7.75
N VAL A 71 6.67 18.06 -7.29
CA VAL A 71 8.01 17.54 -6.97
C VAL A 71 7.92 16.53 -5.82
N TRP A 72 7.18 16.85 -4.76
CA TRP A 72 6.94 15.95 -3.64
C TRP A 72 6.28 14.65 -4.07
N THR A 73 5.24 14.73 -4.92
CA THR A 73 4.52 13.56 -5.44
C THR A 73 5.42 12.73 -6.37
N TRP A 74 6.29 13.35 -7.15
CA TRP A 74 7.28 12.62 -7.95
C TRP A 74 8.28 11.88 -7.05
N LEU A 75 8.81 12.54 -6.03
CA LEU A 75 9.71 11.92 -5.05
C LEU A 75 9.02 10.75 -4.33
N ALA A 76 7.78 10.95 -3.88
CA ALA A 76 6.99 9.91 -3.23
C ALA A 76 6.78 8.69 -4.14
N ARG A 77 6.54 8.90 -5.44
CA ARG A 77 6.43 7.80 -6.41
C ARG A 77 7.73 7.04 -6.60
N VAL A 78 8.86 7.75 -6.73
CA VAL A 78 10.18 7.11 -6.85
C VAL A 78 10.51 6.32 -5.59
N LEU A 79 10.24 6.89 -4.41
CA LEU A 79 10.43 6.23 -3.14
C LEU A 79 9.54 4.98 -3.03
N ASN A 80 8.25 5.09 -3.38
CA ASN A 80 7.33 3.96 -3.35
C ASN A 80 7.77 2.83 -4.28
N LYS A 81 8.27 3.16 -5.48
CA LYS A 81 8.84 2.17 -6.42
C LYS A 81 10.00 1.38 -5.83
N ILE A 82 10.76 1.94 -4.89
CA ILE A 82 11.86 1.26 -4.22
C ILE A 82 11.37 0.53 -2.96
N VAL A 83 10.59 1.21 -2.12
CA VAL A 83 10.09 0.68 -0.85
C VAL A 83 9.18 -0.53 -1.08
N ASN A 84 8.29 -0.49 -2.08
CA ASN A 84 7.34 -1.58 -2.31
C ASN A 84 8.04 -2.93 -2.61
N PRO A 85 8.98 -3.02 -3.56
CA PRO A 85 9.79 -4.23 -3.75
C PRO A 85 10.64 -4.59 -2.53
N VAL A 86 11.24 -3.62 -1.83
CA VAL A 86 12.09 -3.88 -0.66
C VAL A 86 11.28 -4.52 0.48
N VAL A 87 10.10 -3.95 0.80
CA VAL A 87 9.21 -4.49 1.83
C VAL A 87 8.68 -5.85 1.42
N THR A 88 8.26 -6.01 0.15
CA THR A 88 7.79 -7.31 -0.37
C THR A 88 8.89 -8.36 -0.31
N ALA A 89 10.12 -8.02 -0.69
CA ALA A 89 11.27 -8.91 -0.60
C ALA A 89 11.59 -9.26 0.86
N ALA A 90 11.56 -8.28 1.77
CA ALA A 90 11.76 -8.50 3.19
C ALA A 90 10.71 -9.47 3.75
N LEU A 91 9.42 -9.27 3.45
CA LEU A 91 8.35 -10.20 3.83
C LEU A 91 8.60 -11.60 3.25
N PHE A 92 9.00 -11.70 1.98
CA PHE A 92 9.27 -12.98 1.34
C PHE A 92 10.42 -13.73 2.00
N TYR A 93 11.56 -13.07 2.22
CA TYR A 93 12.76 -13.74 2.73
C TYR A 93 12.78 -13.89 4.25
N LEU A 94 12.13 -12.99 5.00
CA LEU A 94 12.12 -13.04 6.47
C LEU A 94 10.92 -13.77 7.05
N VAL A 95 9.81 -13.87 6.32
CA VAL A 95 8.60 -14.52 6.80
C VAL A 95 8.28 -15.76 5.98
N PHE A 96 8.01 -15.61 4.69
CA PHE A 96 7.52 -16.73 3.88
C PHE A 96 8.57 -17.82 3.64
N THR A 97 9.81 -17.44 3.37
CA THR A 97 10.92 -18.36 3.12
C THR A 97 11.26 -19.21 4.35
N PRO A 98 11.46 -18.66 5.56
CA PRO A 98 11.74 -19.48 6.73
C PRO A 98 10.54 -20.34 7.13
N VAL A 99 9.31 -19.87 6.97
CA VAL A 99 8.11 -20.70 7.19
C VAL A 99 8.09 -21.88 6.22
N GLY A 100 8.31 -21.65 4.93
CA GLY A 100 8.39 -22.71 3.92
C GLY A 100 9.55 -23.68 4.16
N LEU A 101 10.71 -23.17 4.58
CA LEU A 101 11.86 -24.00 4.95
C LEU A 101 11.54 -24.86 6.17
N LEU A 102 10.91 -24.28 7.20
CA LEU A 102 10.49 -25.02 8.39
C LEU A 102 9.50 -26.13 8.04
N MET A 103 8.48 -25.84 7.23
CA MET A 103 7.53 -26.85 6.75
C MET A 103 8.24 -27.98 5.99
N ARG A 104 9.25 -27.65 5.16
CA ARG A 104 10.03 -28.63 4.41
C ARG A 104 10.89 -29.50 5.33
N LEU A 105 11.48 -28.92 6.38
CA LEU A 105 12.25 -29.65 7.40
C LEU A 105 11.37 -30.53 8.28
N THR A 106 10.16 -30.09 8.64
CA THR A 106 9.19 -30.89 9.42
C THR A 106 8.46 -31.94 8.56
N GLY A 107 8.79 -32.06 7.28
CA GLY A 107 8.19 -33.04 6.37
C GLY A 107 6.79 -32.70 5.87
N GLY A 108 6.33 -31.45 6.07
CA GLY A 108 5.05 -30.97 5.56
C GLY A 108 5.08 -30.87 4.02
N ASP A 109 4.29 -31.71 3.35
CA ASP A 109 4.09 -31.65 1.91
C ASP A 109 2.67 -31.15 1.59
N SER A 110 2.43 -29.85 1.85
CA SER A 110 1.10 -29.26 1.62
C SER A 110 0.67 -29.26 0.14
N LEU A 111 1.65 -29.29 -0.77
CA LEU A 111 1.41 -29.32 -2.22
C LEU A 111 1.44 -30.74 -2.79
N ARG A 112 1.68 -31.77 -1.96
CA ARG A 112 1.79 -33.19 -2.37
C ARG A 112 2.72 -33.39 -3.57
N LEU A 113 3.86 -32.69 -3.56
CA LEU A 113 4.85 -32.70 -4.64
C LEU A 113 5.64 -34.01 -4.70
N ARG A 114 5.65 -34.81 -3.63
CA ARG A 114 6.35 -36.09 -3.61
C ARG A 114 5.67 -37.10 -4.53
N PHE A 115 6.45 -37.67 -5.45
CA PHE A 115 5.99 -38.75 -6.31
C PHE A 115 5.62 -39.98 -5.46
N SER A 116 4.39 -40.46 -5.62
CA SER A 116 3.83 -41.61 -4.94
C SER A 116 3.65 -42.75 -5.97
N PRO A 117 4.63 -43.67 -6.10
CA PRO A 117 4.59 -44.75 -7.10
C PRO A 117 3.41 -45.72 -6.89
N ASP A 118 2.93 -45.85 -5.65
CA ASP A 118 1.80 -46.73 -5.30
C ASP A 118 0.43 -46.07 -5.50
N ALA A 119 0.39 -44.80 -5.90
CA ALA A 119 -0.86 -44.07 -6.09
C ALA A 119 -1.54 -44.48 -7.42
N LYS A 120 -2.77 -44.98 -7.35
CA LYS A 120 -3.60 -45.28 -8.54
C LYS A 120 -3.92 -44.02 -9.37
N THR A 121 -4.05 -42.88 -8.71
CA THR A 121 -4.29 -41.57 -9.32
C THR A 121 -3.88 -40.46 -8.36
N TYR A 122 -3.38 -39.34 -8.87
CA TYR A 122 -3.12 -38.13 -8.09
C TYR A 122 -4.35 -37.22 -7.97
N TRP A 123 -5.47 -37.61 -8.59
CA TRP A 123 -6.71 -36.85 -8.54
C TRP A 123 -7.24 -36.78 -7.10
N ILE A 124 -7.43 -35.57 -6.60
CA ILE A 124 -8.04 -35.33 -5.29
C ILE A 124 -9.54 -35.12 -5.51
N GLU A 125 -10.34 -36.11 -5.15
CA GLU A 125 -11.79 -35.98 -5.16
C GLU A 125 -12.24 -34.90 -4.17
N LYS A 126 -12.98 -33.91 -4.65
CA LYS A 126 -13.54 -32.86 -3.79
C LYS A 126 -14.75 -33.41 -3.05
N GLN A 127 -14.70 -33.36 -1.72
CA GLN A 127 -15.86 -33.63 -0.85
C GLN A 127 -16.12 -32.39 0.01
N PRO A 128 -17.31 -31.76 -0.10
CA PRO A 128 -18.43 -32.13 -0.97
C PRO A 128 -18.14 -31.88 -2.46
N PRO A 129 -18.86 -32.56 -3.37
CA PRO A 129 -18.80 -32.28 -4.80
C PRO A 129 -19.08 -30.79 -5.06
N GLY A 130 -18.48 -30.25 -6.13
CA GLY A 130 -18.64 -28.86 -6.51
C GLY A 130 -20.13 -28.47 -6.65
N PRO A 131 -20.45 -27.16 -6.58
CA PRO A 131 -21.83 -26.71 -6.61
C PRO A 131 -22.55 -27.21 -7.87
N PRO A 132 -23.85 -27.53 -7.80
CA PRO A 132 -24.60 -28.06 -8.93
C PRO A 132 -24.44 -27.18 -10.17
N PRO A 133 -24.39 -27.74 -11.40
CA PRO A 133 -24.26 -26.97 -12.64
C PRO A 133 -25.30 -25.83 -12.76
N GLU A 134 -26.46 -26.03 -12.14
CA GLU A 134 -27.60 -25.13 -12.00
C GLU A 134 -27.24 -23.78 -11.34
N THR A 135 -26.20 -23.77 -10.50
CA THR A 135 -25.68 -22.55 -9.85
C THR A 135 -24.88 -21.65 -10.80
N MET A 136 -24.46 -22.16 -11.96
CA MET A 136 -23.71 -21.41 -12.98
C MET A 136 -24.67 -20.70 -13.95
N ALA A 137 -25.51 -19.80 -13.41
CA ALA A 137 -26.56 -19.11 -14.18
C ALA A 137 -26.05 -18.20 -15.33
N ARG A 138 -24.73 -17.94 -15.41
CA ARG A 138 -24.10 -17.08 -16.42
C ARG A 138 -22.73 -17.63 -16.82
N GLN A 139 -22.72 -18.80 -17.46
CA GLN A 139 -21.48 -19.43 -17.92
C GLN A 139 -20.99 -18.92 -19.29
N PHE A 140 -21.79 -18.11 -19.99
CA PHE A 140 -21.46 -17.46 -21.27
C PHE A 140 -21.89 -15.99 -21.26
#